data_AF-A0A9W8XAX6-F1
#
_entry.id   AF-A0A9W8XAX6-F1
#
_cell.length_a   1.000
_cell.length_b   1.000
_cell.length_c   1.000
_cell.angle_alpha   90.00
_cell.angle_beta   90.00
_cell.angle_gamma   90.00
#
_symmetry.space_group_name_H-M   'P 1'
#
loop_
_entity.id
_entity.type
_entity.pdbx_description
1 polymer ?
#
loop_
_entity_poly.entity_id
_entity_poly.type
_entity_poly.pdbx_seq_one_letter_code
_entity_poly.pdbx_strand_id
1 'polypeptide(L)'
;MSGHDQLFQVHGWNNNQDINVPANGESTVEAPDGTSGAIIAIHDGCIGEQAELTKNGFGGNDFIDLSNICGAGGNLIVQQIGKDWTRKGDPRFMQNLNDAWNRADQGVKDNLSQCVHVNEGVVRRIDAPKDFPQLEEFIRSFADGKTYIGVGAWGGSPGNASDNAQSSAAQGSTDIFICYNDDDCTPRDASEPVIIAAYEEPISIASADDGGPGIILTNASQRECEYFFYDNYWNGNGTAGANFDHPLTSVKLQPNETQFVSLPNTFKGRLQRGTELPATWVEFQLEAADDHGAHGDISLQQGCDGAATIASTDGSNVINGFTEDVVSGAPEAAIRKKPNGERATDTTVGNWNGGPNQAAIDYLNNVVRQERAYILGGSGTPDVASKNRRLAVVMY
;
A
#
# COMPACT_ATOMS: atom_id res chain seq x y z
N MET A 1 -3.60 6.80 19.39
CA MET A 1 -4.16 8.08 19.87
C MET A 1 -3.19 8.69 20.85
N SER A 2 -3.01 10.01 20.84
CA SER A 2 -2.09 10.68 21.78
C SER A 2 -2.54 10.50 23.24
N GLY A 3 -1.56 10.41 24.14
CA GLY A 3 -1.75 10.31 25.57
C GLY A 3 -2.05 11.64 26.27
N HIS A 4 -2.10 12.75 25.52
CA HIS A 4 -2.41 14.08 26.04
C HIS A 4 -3.42 14.82 25.16
N ASP A 5 -3.92 15.94 25.68
CA ASP A 5 -4.76 16.86 24.91
C ASP A 5 -3.96 17.43 23.74
N GLN A 6 -4.58 17.48 22.56
CA GLN A 6 -3.98 18.04 21.36
C GLN A 6 -4.86 19.17 20.80
N LEU A 7 -4.25 20.34 20.66
CA LEU A 7 -4.86 21.50 20.01
C LEU A 7 -4.69 21.39 18.49
N PHE A 8 -5.80 21.58 17.76
CA PHE A 8 -5.79 21.75 16.32
C PHE A 8 -6.43 23.08 15.92
N GLN A 9 -5.78 23.82 15.05
CA GLN A 9 -6.44 24.88 14.30
C GLN A 9 -7.30 24.26 13.20
N VAL A 10 -8.52 24.77 13.06
CA VAL A 10 -9.45 24.39 12.00
C VAL A 10 -9.66 25.61 11.12
N HIS A 11 -9.23 25.56 9.87
CA HIS A 11 -9.43 26.61 8.89
C HIS A 11 -10.45 26.17 7.83
N GLY A 12 -11.29 27.09 7.38
CA GLY A 12 -12.34 26.83 6.38
C GLY A 12 -13.60 26.17 6.95
N TRP A 13 -13.50 25.50 8.09
CA TRP A 13 -14.60 24.82 8.78
C TRP A 13 -14.68 25.20 10.25
N ASN A 14 -15.68 24.69 10.98
CA ASN A 14 -15.90 24.96 12.41
C ASN A 14 -15.91 26.46 12.76
N ASN A 15 -16.37 27.33 11.84
CA ASN A 15 -16.31 28.80 11.98
C ASN A 15 -14.90 29.34 12.26
N ASN A 16 -13.86 28.66 11.76
CA ASN A 16 -12.45 28.91 12.03
C ASN A 16 -12.11 28.91 13.54
N GLN A 17 -12.83 28.10 14.33
CA GLN A 17 -12.52 27.91 15.73
C GLN A 17 -11.64 26.67 15.90
N ASP A 18 -10.60 26.82 16.72
CA ASP A 18 -9.72 25.73 17.11
C ASP A 18 -10.51 24.66 17.90
N ILE A 19 -10.03 23.43 17.82
CA ILE A 19 -10.54 22.31 18.60
C ILE A 19 -9.44 21.79 19.52
N ASN A 20 -9.79 21.52 20.78
CA ASN A 20 -8.92 20.79 21.69
C ASN A 20 -9.46 19.37 21.83
N VAL A 21 -8.74 18.40 21.27
CA VAL A 21 -9.10 16.99 21.35
C VAL A 21 -8.48 16.42 22.62
N PRO A 22 -9.26 15.88 23.57
CA PRO A 22 -8.69 15.37 24.81
C PRO A 22 -7.81 14.14 24.56
N ALA A 23 -6.96 13.81 25.53
CA ALA A 23 -6.17 12.58 25.52
C ALA A 23 -7.02 11.34 25.18
N ASN A 24 -6.57 10.53 24.21
CA ASN A 24 -7.30 9.37 23.67
C ASN A 24 -8.74 9.69 23.20
N GLY A 25 -8.99 10.93 22.81
CA GLY A 25 -10.29 11.41 22.36
C GLY A 25 -10.40 11.52 20.85
N GLU A 26 -11.63 11.77 20.42
CA GLU A 26 -11.99 12.07 19.04
C GLU A 26 -12.81 13.37 18.99
N SER A 27 -12.81 14.00 17.83
CA SER A 27 -13.68 15.13 17.52
C SER A 27 -14.11 15.05 16.07
N THR A 28 -15.31 15.56 15.78
CA THR A 28 -15.87 15.61 14.43
C THR A 28 -15.96 17.06 13.98
N VAL A 29 -15.58 17.32 12.73
CA VAL A 29 -15.71 18.63 12.08
C VAL A 29 -16.56 18.44 10.83
N GLU A 30 -17.65 19.19 10.74
CA GLU A 30 -18.50 19.21 9.54
C GLU A 30 -17.78 19.91 8.38
N ALA A 31 -17.55 19.17 7.30
CA ALA A 31 -16.84 19.61 6.10
C ALA A 31 -17.71 19.38 4.85
N PRO A 32 -18.53 20.37 4.44
CA PRO A 32 -19.43 20.20 3.30
C PRO A 32 -18.70 19.98 1.97
N ASP A 33 -19.30 19.19 1.09
CA ASP A 33 -18.84 19.03 -0.28
C ASP A 33 -18.70 20.39 -1.01
N GLY A 34 -17.65 20.52 -1.83
CA GLY A 34 -17.30 21.74 -2.54
C GLY A 34 -16.55 22.78 -1.71
N THR A 35 -16.14 22.44 -0.49
CA THR A 35 -15.39 23.34 0.40
C THR A 35 -13.95 22.86 0.63
N SER A 36 -13.07 23.81 0.96
CA SER A 36 -11.67 23.54 1.32
C SER A 36 -11.38 24.06 2.71
N GLY A 37 -10.50 23.36 3.41
CA GLY A 37 -10.09 23.68 4.77
C GLY A 37 -8.75 23.06 5.13
N ALA A 38 -8.30 23.30 6.35
CA ALA A 38 -7.10 22.68 6.89
C ALA A 38 -7.28 22.36 8.37
N ILE A 39 -6.72 21.23 8.80
CA ILE A 39 -6.60 20.83 10.20
C ILE A 39 -5.11 20.82 10.53
N ILE A 40 -4.70 21.64 11.50
CA ILE A 40 -3.29 21.92 11.76
C ILE A 40 -2.97 21.68 13.23
N ALA A 41 -2.04 20.76 13.51
CA ALA A 41 -1.59 20.49 14.87
C ALA A 41 -0.76 21.66 15.41
N ILE A 42 -0.94 21.97 16.70
CA ILE A 42 -0.17 23.01 17.41
C ILE A 42 0.68 22.37 18.51
N HIS A 43 1.99 22.65 18.48
CA HIS A 43 2.98 22.11 19.41
C HIS A 43 3.66 23.26 20.15
N ASP A 44 3.51 23.34 21.46
CA ASP A 44 4.07 24.41 22.29
C ASP A 44 3.75 25.83 21.79
N GLY A 45 2.55 26.01 21.23
CA GLY A 45 2.10 27.28 20.64
C GLY A 45 2.66 27.58 19.24
N CYS A 46 3.39 26.64 18.64
CA CYS A 46 3.91 26.71 17.27
C CYS A 46 3.10 25.81 16.33
N ILE A 47 3.03 26.21 15.06
CA ILE A 47 2.38 25.41 14.02
C ILE A 47 3.21 24.16 13.72
N GLY A 48 2.53 23.02 13.57
CA GLY A 48 3.10 21.73 13.24
C GLY A 48 2.58 21.16 11.92
N GLU A 49 2.23 19.88 11.95
CA GLU A 49 1.74 19.14 10.80
C GLU A 49 0.35 19.65 10.37
N GLN A 50 0.14 19.67 9.06
CA GLN A 50 -1.06 20.23 8.46
C GLN A 50 -1.67 19.25 7.47
N ALA A 51 -2.91 18.86 7.72
CA ALA A 51 -3.77 18.22 6.74
C ALA A 51 -4.55 19.30 5.97
N GLU A 52 -4.33 19.39 4.66
CA GLU A 52 -5.07 20.27 3.75
C GLU A 52 -6.13 19.45 3.03
N LEU A 53 -7.35 19.96 2.95
CA LEU A 53 -8.47 19.18 2.46
C LEU A 53 -9.35 20.02 1.52
N THR A 54 -9.80 19.41 0.44
CA THR A 54 -10.92 19.89 -0.38
C THR A 54 -11.89 18.75 -0.56
N LYS A 55 -13.11 18.92 -0.08
CA LYS A 55 -14.18 17.91 -0.16
C LYS A 55 -14.88 17.99 -1.51
N ASN A 56 -15.07 16.86 -2.19
CA ASN A 56 -15.79 16.78 -3.47
C ASN A 56 -15.37 17.89 -4.46
N GLY A 57 -14.06 18.05 -4.63
CA GLY A 57 -13.45 19.07 -5.46
C GLY A 57 -13.48 18.73 -6.94
N PHE A 58 -12.36 18.95 -7.62
CA PHE A 58 -12.26 18.67 -9.05
C PHE A 58 -12.55 17.18 -9.37
N GLY A 59 -13.45 16.94 -10.32
CA GLY A 59 -13.85 15.59 -10.73
C GLY A 59 -14.70 14.84 -9.70
N GLY A 60 -15.16 15.52 -8.65
CA GLY A 60 -15.94 14.93 -7.57
C GLY A 60 -15.13 14.17 -6.51
N ASN A 61 -13.82 14.45 -6.47
CA ASN A 61 -12.85 13.75 -5.64
C ASN A 61 -12.44 14.58 -4.42
N ASP A 62 -12.05 13.93 -3.33
CA ASP A 62 -11.43 14.60 -2.21
C ASP A 62 -9.95 14.86 -2.50
N PHE A 63 -9.48 16.08 -2.33
CA PHE A 63 -8.05 16.37 -2.28
C PHE A 63 -7.68 16.41 -0.81
N ILE A 64 -6.91 15.45 -0.36
CA ILE A 64 -6.41 15.42 1.01
C ILE A 64 -4.91 15.40 0.92
N ASP A 65 -4.21 16.37 1.51
CA ASP A 65 -2.75 16.43 1.51
C ASP A 65 -2.29 16.50 2.95
N LEU A 66 -1.14 15.91 3.25
CA LEU A 66 -0.51 16.04 4.55
C LEU A 66 0.92 16.53 4.38
N SER A 67 1.19 17.64 5.05
CA SER A 67 2.46 18.34 5.02
C SER A 67 3.06 18.57 6.40
N ASN A 68 4.38 18.50 6.44
CA ASN A 68 5.23 18.98 7.53
C ASN A 68 5.86 20.34 7.16
N ILE A 69 5.42 20.98 6.08
CA ILE A 69 5.98 22.23 5.54
C ILE A 69 5.91 23.39 6.54
N CYS A 70 4.95 23.37 7.46
CA CYS A 70 4.76 24.39 8.49
C CYS A 70 5.50 24.08 9.80
N GLY A 71 6.05 22.88 9.95
CA GLY A 71 6.69 22.38 11.16
C GLY A 71 6.23 20.96 11.49
N ALA A 72 6.79 20.40 12.56
CA ALA A 72 6.34 19.12 13.10
C ALA A 72 6.70 19.01 14.59
N GLY A 73 5.91 18.28 15.35
CA GLY A 73 6.11 17.96 16.77
C GLY A 73 5.40 16.67 17.22
N GLY A 74 4.62 16.03 16.34
CA GLY A 74 4.04 14.70 16.55
C GLY A 74 3.90 13.95 15.23
N ASN A 75 3.11 12.87 15.21
CA ASN A 75 2.80 12.16 13.97
C ASN A 75 1.34 12.41 13.60
N LEU A 76 1.12 12.86 12.37
CA LEU A 76 -0.20 13.04 11.78
C LEU A 76 -0.32 12.12 10.56
N ILE A 77 -1.50 11.58 10.31
CA ILE A 77 -1.89 11.00 9.01
C ILE A 77 -3.31 11.46 8.67
N VAL A 78 -3.63 11.48 7.37
CA VAL A 78 -4.97 11.77 6.84
C VAL A 78 -5.36 10.72 5.82
N GLN A 79 -6.60 10.23 5.87
CA GLN A 79 -7.15 9.27 4.90
C GLN A 79 -8.68 9.36 4.82
N GLN A 80 -9.28 8.96 3.70
CA GLN A 80 -10.70 8.63 3.63
C GLN A 80 -11.04 7.42 4.53
N ILE A 81 -12.14 7.50 5.27
CA ILE A 81 -12.64 6.39 6.12
C ILE A 81 -12.90 5.16 5.25
N GLY A 82 -12.42 4.00 5.71
CA GLY A 82 -12.54 2.73 4.99
C GLY A 82 -11.67 2.65 3.71
N LYS A 83 -10.81 3.63 3.49
CA LYS A 83 -9.90 3.71 2.35
C LYS A 83 -8.52 4.14 2.82
N ASP A 84 -7.92 3.28 3.65
CA ASP A 84 -6.52 3.37 4.12
C ASP A 84 -5.54 3.68 3.00
N TRP A 85 -5.93 3.30 1.80
CA TRP A 85 -5.17 3.56 0.61
C TRP A 85 -4.96 5.03 0.21
N THR A 86 -5.84 5.88 0.69
CA THR A 86 -5.75 7.33 0.49
C THR A 86 -4.86 7.98 1.54
N ARG A 87 -4.27 7.18 2.45
CA ARG A 87 -3.44 7.65 3.55
C ARG A 87 -2.24 8.42 3.03
N LYS A 88 -2.06 9.60 3.63
CA LYS A 88 -0.87 10.42 3.47
C LYS A 88 -0.28 10.74 4.84
N GLY A 89 1.02 11.01 4.85
CA GLY A 89 1.82 11.24 6.05
C GLY A 89 2.68 10.04 6.45
N ASP A 90 3.75 10.32 7.18
CA ASP A 90 4.58 9.30 7.82
C ASP A 90 4.04 9.02 9.23
N PRO A 91 3.48 7.83 9.51
CA PRO A 91 2.87 7.53 10.79
C PRO A 91 3.86 7.52 11.97
N ARG A 92 5.16 7.53 11.66
CA ARG A 92 6.27 7.52 12.61
C ARG A 92 7.29 8.62 12.31
N PHE A 93 6.84 9.73 11.72
CA PHE A 93 7.67 10.88 11.35
C PHE A 93 8.66 11.29 12.45
N MET A 94 8.17 11.53 13.68
CA MET A 94 8.99 12.01 14.80
C MET A 94 9.98 10.95 15.29
N GLN A 95 9.65 9.66 15.18
CA GLN A 95 10.56 8.56 15.49
C GLN A 95 11.67 8.49 14.44
N ASN A 96 11.30 8.55 13.15
CA ASN A 96 12.26 8.56 12.06
C ASN A 96 13.18 9.79 12.12
N LEU A 97 12.64 10.94 12.51
CA LEU A 97 13.38 12.18 12.75
C LEU A 97 14.36 12.02 13.90
N ASN A 98 13.94 11.45 15.03
CA ASN A 98 14.81 11.20 16.17
C ASN A 98 15.94 10.21 15.82
N ASP A 99 15.63 9.15 15.06
CA ASP A 99 16.63 8.19 14.58
C ASP A 99 17.63 8.83 13.61
N ALA A 100 17.16 9.70 12.72
CA ALA A 100 18.02 10.47 11.82
C ALA A 100 18.90 11.45 12.62
N TRP A 101 18.30 12.16 13.58
CA TRP A 101 19.00 13.11 14.45
C TRP A 101 20.09 12.44 15.28
N ASN A 102 19.80 11.29 15.86
CA ASN A 102 20.77 10.54 16.65
C ASN A 102 21.96 10.05 15.82
N ARG A 103 21.73 9.70 14.55
CA ARG A 103 22.77 9.28 13.61
C ARG A 103 23.54 10.45 12.98
N ALA A 104 22.96 11.65 12.98
CA ALA A 104 23.60 12.83 12.42
C ALA A 104 24.88 13.21 13.18
N ASP A 105 25.91 13.61 12.43
CA ASP A 105 27.13 14.14 13.02
C ASP A 105 26.91 15.52 13.66
N GLN A 106 27.88 15.96 14.45
CA GLN A 106 27.77 17.22 15.18
C GLN A 106 27.65 18.43 14.25
N GLY A 107 28.27 18.41 13.06
CA GLY A 107 28.19 19.51 12.10
C GLY A 107 26.78 19.68 11.55
N VAL A 108 26.09 18.58 11.25
CA VAL A 108 24.66 18.59 10.87
C VAL A 108 23.80 19.15 12.02
N LYS A 109 24.03 18.67 13.26
CA LYS A 109 23.29 19.14 14.44
C LYS A 109 23.48 20.63 14.69
N ASP A 110 24.71 21.11 14.58
CA ASP A 110 25.05 22.52 14.75
C ASP A 110 24.36 23.38 13.68
N ASN A 111 24.34 22.93 12.42
CA ASN A 111 23.71 23.62 11.30
C ASN A 111 22.17 23.71 11.44
N LEU A 112 21.56 22.76 12.14
CA LEU A 112 20.12 22.66 12.37
C LEU A 112 19.67 23.19 13.73
N SER A 113 20.60 23.63 14.58
CA SER A 113 20.33 24.01 15.98
C SER A 113 19.32 25.15 16.16
N GLN A 114 19.11 25.98 15.13
CA GLN A 114 18.14 27.07 15.15
C GLN A 114 16.70 26.64 14.83
N CYS A 115 16.52 25.46 14.21
CA CYS A 115 15.24 25.00 13.68
C CYS A 115 14.84 23.58 14.13
N VAL A 116 15.72 22.88 14.84
CA VAL A 116 15.45 21.59 15.50
C VAL A 116 15.51 21.78 17.01
N HIS A 117 14.36 21.61 17.66
CA HIS A 117 14.17 21.88 19.08
C HIS A 117 14.29 20.57 19.86
N VAL A 118 15.41 20.43 20.57
CA VAL A 118 15.78 19.21 21.28
C VAL A 118 15.64 19.40 22.78
N ASN A 119 15.03 18.43 23.45
CA ASN A 119 14.99 18.35 24.92
C ASN A 119 15.46 16.97 25.37
N GLU A 120 16.43 16.93 26.29
CA GLU A 120 17.02 15.67 26.80
C GLU A 120 17.55 14.73 25.70
N GLY A 121 18.06 15.31 24.60
CA GLY A 121 18.57 14.54 23.46
C GLY A 121 17.49 14.03 22.50
N VAL A 122 16.22 14.30 22.76
CA VAL A 122 15.08 13.94 21.92
C VAL A 122 14.58 15.18 21.18
N VAL A 123 14.42 15.10 19.86
CA VAL A 123 13.76 16.13 19.05
C VAL A 123 12.29 16.18 19.46
N ARG A 124 11.85 17.34 19.96
CA ARG A 124 10.47 17.61 20.37
C ARG A 124 9.68 18.33 19.30
N ARG A 125 10.35 19.17 18.51
CA ARG A 125 9.73 19.95 17.46
C ARG A 125 10.75 20.37 16.42
N ILE A 126 10.29 20.62 15.21
CA ILE A 126 11.02 21.31 14.17
C ILE A 126 10.21 22.54 13.70
N ASP A 127 10.92 23.57 13.28
CA ASP A 127 10.30 24.70 12.58
C ASP A 127 9.96 24.34 11.13
N ALA A 128 9.34 25.29 10.43
CA ALA A 128 8.86 25.13 9.06
C ALA A 128 10.01 24.88 8.05
N PRO A 129 10.11 23.70 7.41
CA PRO A 129 11.19 23.40 6.47
C PRO A 129 11.28 24.39 5.30
N LYS A 130 10.16 24.99 4.86
CA LYS A 130 10.14 26.04 3.83
C LYS A 130 11.01 27.26 4.16
N ASP A 131 11.25 27.53 5.43
CA ASP A 131 12.06 28.66 5.90
C ASP A 131 13.54 28.27 6.13
N PHE A 132 13.84 26.96 6.08
CA PHE A 132 15.15 26.40 6.39
C PHE A 132 15.53 25.30 5.38
N PRO A 133 16.14 25.64 4.23
CA PRO A 133 16.49 24.66 3.19
C PRO A 133 17.33 23.48 3.69
N GLN A 134 18.21 23.71 4.67
CA GLN A 134 19.01 22.67 5.31
C GLN A 134 18.18 21.69 6.14
N LEU A 135 17.07 22.15 6.73
CA LEU A 135 16.12 21.30 7.45
C LEU A 135 15.30 20.48 6.46
N GLU A 136 14.87 21.08 5.35
CA GLU A 136 14.21 20.35 4.27
C GLU A 136 15.11 19.21 3.75
N GLU A 137 16.38 19.50 3.42
CA GLU A 137 17.35 18.49 2.97
C GLU A 137 17.52 17.36 4.01
N PHE A 138 17.63 17.72 5.28
CA PHE A 138 17.74 16.75 6.36
C PHE A 138 16.50 15.86 6.48
N ILE A 139 15.29 16.43 6.40
CA ILE A 139 14.05 15.65 6.48
C ILE A 139 13.89 14.72 5.28
N ARG A 140 14.23 15.20 4.08
CA ARG A 140 14.22 14.37 2.87
C ARG A 140 15.12 13.14 2.98
N SER A 141 16.18 13.20 3.78
CA SER A 141 17.05 12.03 3.99
C SER A 141 16.35 10.82 4.63
N PHE A 142 15.19 11.01 5.29
CA PHE A 142 14.45 9.92 5.96
C PHE A 142 12.96 9.85 5.61
N ALA A 143 12.35 10.94 5.14
CA ALA A 143 10.90 11.06 4.91
C ALA A 143 10.51 11.42 3.46
N ASP A 144 11.46 11.49 2.52
CA ASP A 144 11.11 11.81 1.12
C ASP A 144 10.10 10.81 0.56
N GLY A 145 9.03 11.34 -0.04
CA GLY A 145 7.93 10.55 -0.58
C GLY A 145 6.94 9.97 0.43
N LYS A 146 7.16 10.15 1.75
CA LYS A 146 6.22 9.70 2.81
C LYS A 146 5.26 10.78 3.27
N THR A 147 5.68 12.03 3.17
CA THR A 147 4.93 13.23 3.55
C THR A 147 5.36 14.38 2.65
N TYR A 148 4.56 15.44 2.59
CA TYR A 148 4.94 16.66 1.89
C TYR A 148 5.86 17.52 2.78
N ILE A 149 7.09 17.79 2.33
CA ILE A 149 8.13 18.38 3.20
C ILE A 149 8.43 19.84 2.85
N GLY A 150 8.57 20.15 1.57
CA GLY A 150 9.11 21.43 1.09
C GLY A 150 8.10 22.28 0.34
N VAL A 151 8.57 23.23 -0.47
CA VAL A 151 7.68 23.98 -1.37
C VAL A 151 7.47 23.17 -2.65
N GLY A 152 6.27 22.61 -2.81
CA GLY A 152 5.82 21.93 -4.03
C GLY A 152 5.73 22.86 -5.24
N ALA A 153 5.13 22.39 -6.33
CA ALA A 153 5.04 23.20 -7.55
C ALA A 153 4.25 24.50 -7.31
N TRP A 154 4.96 25.63 -7.26
CA TRP A 154 4.36 26.95 -7.01
C TRP A 154 5.03 28.05 -7.83
N GLY A 155 4.23 28.99 -8.36
CA GLY A 155 4.75 30.18 -9.04
C GLY A 155 5.60 29.91 -10.29
N GLY A 156 5.39 28.77 -10.97
CA GLY A 156 6.17 28.35 -12.14
C GLY A 156 7.42 27.52 -11.79
N SER A 157 7.70 27.31 -10.50
CA SER A 157 8.64 26.26 -10.07
C SER A 157 8.00 24.88 -10.25
N PRO A 158 8.70 23.89 -10.80
CA PRO A 158 8.20 22.52 -10.87
C PRO A 158 8.09 21.85 -9.50
N GLY A 159 8.67 22.44 -8.45
CA GLY A 159 8.68 21.87 -7.09
C GLY A 159 9.47 20.58 -7.01
N ASN A 160 9.34 19.89 -5.87
CA ASN A 160 9.89 18.56 -5.68
C ASN A 160 8.89 17.49 -6.20
N ALA A 161 9.40 16.49 -6.93
CA ALA A 161 8.55 15.46 -7.52
C ALA A 161 7.86 14.55 -6.48
N SER A 162 8.54 14.24 -5.38
CA SER A 162 8.01 13.44 -4.26
C SER A 162 6.87 14.19 -3.55
N ASP A 163 7.04 15.50 -3.34
CA ASP A 163 5.99 16.35 -2.77
C ASP A 163 4.77 16.44 -3.72
N ASN A 164 5.00 16.58 -5.02
CA ASN A 164 3.91 16.61 -6.01
C ASN A 164 3.15 15.27 -6.09
N ALA A 165 3.84 14.14 -5.91
CA ALA A 165 3.21 12.82 -5.86
C ALA A 165 2.28 12.68 -4.64
N GLN A 166 2.61 13.37 -3.54
CA GLN A 166 1.74 13.46 -2.36
C GLN A 166 0.50 14.31 -2.60
N SER A 167 0.34 15.05 -3.70
CA SER A 167 -0.85 15.90 -3.97
C SER A 167 -1.93 15.25 -4.86
N SER A 168 -1.95 13.92 -4.98
CA SER A 168 -2.98 13.22 -5.76
C SER A 168 -4.34 13.20 -5.07
N ALA A 169 -5.42 13.45 -5.81
CA ALA A 169 -6.79 13.36 -5.29
C ALA A 169 -7.19 11.92 -4.93
N ALA A 170 -7.91 11.75 -3.83
CA ALA A 170 -8.59 10.53 -3.44
C ALA A 170 -9.96 10.42 -4.14
N GLN A 171 -10.26 9.26 -4.72
CA GLN A 171 -11.45 9.12 -5.57
C GLN A 171 -12.77 9.17 -4.77
N GLY A 172 -13.69 10.01 -5.25
CA GLY A 172 -14.99 10.25 -4.63
C GLY A 172 -14.89 11.09 -3.35
N SER A 173 -16.06 11.45 -2.80
CA SER A 173 -16.19 12.14 -1.52
C SER A 173 -16.68 11.18 -0.44
N THR A 174 -15.95 11.07 0.67
CA THR A 174 -16.38 10.35 1.88
C THR A 174 -15.80 11.02 3.11
N ASP A 175 -16.24 10.61 4.30
CA ASP A 175 -15.68 11.11 5.55
C ASP A 175 -14.16 10.89 5.61
N ILE A 176 -13.46 11.87 6.19
CA ILE A 176 -12.00 11.87 6.30
C ILE A 176 -11.62 11.59 7.76
N PHE A 177 -10.73 10.63 7.93
CA PHE A 177 -10.07 10.31 9.19
C PHE A 177 -8.71 11.00 9.27
N ILE A 178 -8.49 11.74 10.35
CA ILE A 178 -7.19 12.32 10.70
C ILE A 178 -6.77 11.72 12.03
N CYS A 179 -5.62 11.06 12.06
CA CYS A 179 -5.07 10.49 13.29
C CYS A 179 -3.82 11.23 13.70
N TYR A 180 -3.77 11.60 14.99
CA TYR A 180 -2.61 12.17 15.64
C TYR A 180 -2.13 11.24 16.77
N ASN A 181 -0.82 11.04 16.85
CA ASN A 181 -0.17 10.30 17.92
C ASN A 181 1.30 10.71 18.06
N ASP A 182 1.80 10.79 19.29
CA ASP A 182 3.22 11.06 19.56
C ASP A 182 4.11 9.86 19.27
N ASP A 183 3.55 8.65 19.29
CA ASP A 183 4.27 7.39 19.06
C ASP A 183 4.09 6.87 17.62
N ASP A 184 2.98 6.20 17.34
CA ASP A 184 2.65 5.66 16.03
C ASP A 184 1.20 6.01 15.73
N CYS A 185 0.98 6.83 14.70
CA CYS A 185 -0.36 7.28 14.33
C CYS A 185 -0.99 6.42 13.24
N THR A 186 -0.44 5.23 12.95
CA THR A 186 -1.15 4.21 12.17
C THR A 186 -2.51 3.96 12.84
N PRO A 187 -3.63 4.16 12.13
CA PRO A 187 -4.95 3.84 12.64
C PRO A 187 -4.95 2.40 13.15
N ARG A 188 -5.19 2.21 14.44
CA ARG A 188 -5.55 0.90 14.96
C ARG A 188 -7.05 0.78 14.74
N ASP A 189 -7.49 -0.26 14.06
CA ASP A 189 -8.91 -0.50 13.88
C ASP A 189 -9.62 -0.38 15.24
N ALA A 190 -10.68 0.43 15.29
CA ALA A 190 -11.55 0.55 16.45
C ALA A 190 -12.40 -0.72 16.59
N SER A 191 -11.74 -1.84 16.81
CA SER A 191 -12.30 -3.11 17.28
C SER A 191 -11.17 -4.01 17.78
N GLU A 192 -10.49 -3.62 18.84
CA GLU A 192 -9.82 -4.60 19.70
C GLU A 192 -10.59 -4.75 21.01
N PRO A 193 -11.27 -5.89 21.24
CA PRO A 193 -11.61 -6.26 22.60
C PRO A 193 -10.31 -6.54 23.34
N VAL A 194 -10.19 -5.98 24.54
CA VAL A 194 -9.12 -6.26 25.50
C VAL A 194 -8.90 -7.77 25.62
N ILE A 195 -7.77 -8.29 25.14
CA ILE A 195 -7.29 -9.62 25.53
C ILE A 195 -5.79 -9.55 25.85
N ILE A 196 -5.51 -10.08 27.03
CA ILE A 196 -4.21 -10.22 27.66
C ILE A 196 -3.35 -11.21 26.84
N ALA A 197 -2.12 -10.80 26.53
CA ALA A 197 -0.97 -11.60 26.12
C ALA A 197 -1.23 -13.08 25.77
N ALA A 198 -1.30 -13.40 24.48
CA ALA A 198 -0.82 -14.66 23.92
C ALA A 198 -0.58 -14.48 22.43
N TYR A 199 0.54 -15.01 21.94
CA TYR A 199 0.90 -15.11 20.53
C TYR A 199 -0.27 -15.71 19.72
N GLU A 200 -0.65 -15.10 18.59
CA GLU A 200 -1.50 -15.74 17.59
C GLU A 200 -0.81 -15.78 16.21
N GLU A 201 -0.81 -16.99 15.66
CA GLU A 201 -0.44 -17.36 14.29
C GLU A 201 -1.51 -16.89 13.28
N PRO A 202 -1.20 -16.85 11.96
CA PRO A 202 -2.14 -16.40 10.95
C PRO A 202 -3.39 -17.29 10.87
N ILE A 203 -4.55 -16.65 10.68
CA ILE A 203 -5.86 -17.28 10.60
C ILE A 203 -5.95 -18.13 9.31
N SER A 204 -5.93 -19.45 9.47
CA SER A 204 -6.34 -20.40 8.44
C SER A 204 -7.87 -20.41 8.33
N ILE A 205 -8.42 -19.83 7.26
CA ILE A 205 -9.84 -19.97 6.94
C ILE A 205 -10.01 -21.21 6.06
N ALA A 206 -10.08 -22.39 6.68
CA ALA A 206 -10.65 -23.56 6.03
C ALA A 206 -12.17 -23.37 5.91
N SER A 207 -12.65 -22.90 4.76
CA SER A 207 -14.09 -22.86 4.46
C SER A 207 -14.51 -24.13 3.72
N ALA A 208 -15.59 -24.76 4.16
CA ALA A 208 -16.24 -25.82 3.38
C ALA A 208 -16.80 -25.21 2.09
N ASP A 209 -16.62 -25.89 0.94
CA ASP A 209 -17.21 -25.46 -0.33
C ASP A 209 -18.74 -25.43 -0.21
N ASP A 210 -19.31 -24.22 -0.23
CA ASP A 210 -20.72 -23.93 -0.02
C ASP A 210 -21.50 -23.66 -1.33
N GLY A 211 -20.85 -23.81 -2.48
CA GLY A 211 -21.44 -23.44 -3.77
C GLY A 211 -21.23 -21.96 -4.16
N GLY A 212 -20.60 -21.14 -3.31
CA GLY A 212 -20.32 -19.72 -3.53
C GLY A 212 -19.11 -19.39 -4.43
N PRO A 213 -18.84 -18.10 -4.69
CA PRO A 213 -17.68 -17.64 -5.46
C PRO A 213 -16.36 -17.93 -4.73
N GLY A 214 -15.29 -18.20 -5.50
CA GLY A 214 -13.98 -18.48 -4.90
C GLY A 214 -13.01 -19.22 -5.80
N ILE A 215 -11.93 -19.72 -5.19
CA ILE A 215 -10.84 -20.42 -5.86
C ILE A 215 -10.71 -21.84 -5.33
N ILE A 216 -10.64 -22.82 -6.23
CA ILE A 216 -10.17 -24.18 -5.90
C ILE A 216 -8.65 -24.16 -6.03
N LEU A 217 -7.94 -24.01 -4.92
CA LEU A 217 -6.48 -23.88 -4.89
C LEU A 217 -5.81 -25.22 -4.61
N THR A 218 -4.84 -25.60 -5.43
CA THR A 218 -4.01 -26.80 -5.26
C THR A 218 -2.55 -26.43 -5.11
N ASN A 219 -1.89 -26.95 -4.07
CA ASN A 219 -0.44 -26.94 -3.92
C ASN A 219 0.17 -28.17 -4.60
N ALA A 220 0.62 -28.06 -5.84
CA ALA A 220 1.30 -29.15 -6.54
C ALA A 220 2.80 -29.25 -6.19
N SER A 221 3.31 -28.37 -5.32
CA SER A 221 4.70 -28.41 -4.90
C SER A 221 4.98 -29.57 -3.93
N GLN A 222 6.27 -29.88 -3.76
CA GLN A 222 6.73 -30.94 -2.86
C GLN A 222 6.91 -30.48 -1.40
N ARG A 223 6.49 -29.25 -1.07
CA ARG A 223 6.57 -28.68 0.29
C ARG A 223 5.27 -28.03 0.71
N GLU A 224 5.07 -27.89 2.01
CA GLU A 224 4.01 -27.01 2.52
C GLU A 224 4.25 -25.58 2.00
N CYS A 225 3.18 -24.93 1.57
CA CYS A 225 3.21 -23.55 1.12
C CYS A 225 2.03 -22.80 1.71
N GLU A 226 2.27 -21.55 2.07
CA GLU A 226 1.21 -20.61 2.42
C GLU A 226 0.99 -19.65 1.26
N TYR A 227 -0.27 -19.50 0.89
CA TYR A 227 -0.70 -18.68 -0.23
C TYR A 227 -1.57 -17.55 0.26
N PHE A 228 -1.27 -16.35 -0.20
CA PHE A 228 -1.87 -15.11 0.25
C PHE A 228 -2.72 -14.52 -0.87
N PHE A 229 -3.95 -14.14 -0.53
CA PHE A 229 -4.88 -13.48 -1.41
C PHE A 229 -4.84 -11.99 -1.12
N TYR A 230 -4.55 -11.19 -2.14
CA TYR A 230 -4.51 -9.75 -2.05
C TYR A 230 -5.59 -9.19 -2.94
N ASP A 231 -6.58 -8.51 -2.35
CA ASP A 231 -7.54 -7.74 -3.14
C ASP A 231 -6.83 -6.51 -3.74
N ASN A 232 -7.23 -6.08 -4.93
CA ASN A 232 -6.67 -4.88 -5.51
C ASN A 232 -7.10 -3.67 -4.70
N TYR A 233 -6.15 -2.76 -4.55
CA TYR A 233 -6.33 -1.49 -3.87
C TYR A 233 -7.19 -0.52 -4.70
N TRP A 234 -7.10 -0.60 -6.03
CA TRP A 234 -8.06 0.02 -6.96
C TRP A 234 -8.26 -0.84 -8.22
N ASN A 235 -9.46 -0.72 -8.81
CA ASN A 235 -9.82 -1.34 -10.10
C ASN A 235 -10.48 -0.27 -10.99
N GLY A 236 -9.83 0.16 -12.08
CA GLY A 236 -10.42 1.18 -12.96
C GLY A 236 -9.78 1.25 -14.34
N ASN A 237 -10.58 1.55 -15.39
CA ASN A 237 -10.15 1.78 -16.79
C ASN A 237 -9.10 0.80 -17.39
N GLY A 238 -9.03 -0.44 -16.89
CA GLY A 238 -8.03 -1.44 -17.32
C GLY A 238 -6.71 -1.44 -16.53
N THR A 239 -6.63 -0.72 -15.41
CA THR A 239 -5.48 -0.68 -14.50
C THR A 239 -5.86 -1.22 -13.13
N ALA A 240 -5.11 -2.22 -12.66
CA ALA A 240 -5.22 -2.79 -11.32
C ALA A 240 -4.11 -2.25 -10.41
N GLY A 241 -4.49 -1.80 -9.21
CA GLY A 241 -3.55 -1.43 -8.16
C GLY A 241 -3.25 -2.60 -7.25
N ALA A 242 -2.09 -3.22 -7.42
CA ALA A 242 -1.69 -4.33 -6.57
C ALA A 242 -1.45 -3.89 -5.12
N ASN A 243 -2.14 -4.51 -4.16
CA ASN A 243 -1.89 -4.43 -2.71
C ASN A 243 -0.90 -5.52 -2.28
N PHE A 244 0.24 -5.24 -1.65
CA PHE A 244 1.33 -6.24 -1.46
C PHE A 244 1.60 -6.64 -0.01
N ASP A 245 1.07 -5.88 0.93
CA ASP A 245 1.38 -5.95 2.36
C ASP A 245 0.13 -6.20 3.22
N HIS A 246 -1.06 -6.14 2.63
CA HIS A 246 -2.33 -6.40 3.31
C HIS A 246 -3.07 -7.57 2.64
N PRO A 247 -2.69 -8.83 2.92
CA PRO A 247 -3.44 -9.96 2.42
C PRO A 247 -4.84 -9.98 3.04
N LEU A 248 -5.86 -10.18 2.21
CA LEU A 248 -7.24 -10.36 2.65
C LEU A 248 -7.41 -11.65 3.46
N THR A 249 -6.73 -12.72 3.03
CA THR A 249 -6.69 -14.01 3.71
C THR A 249 -5.47 -14.80 3.25
N SER A 250 -5.09 -15.83 4.01
CA SER A 250 -4.13 -16.83 3.57
C SER A 250 -4.69 -18.25 3.71
N VAL A 251 -4.06 -19.19 3.02
CA VAL A 251 -4.28 -20.63 3.19
C VAL A 251 -2.95 -21.35 3.13
N LYS A 252 -2.72 -22.20 4.12
CA LYS A 252 -1.55 -23.08 4.19
C LYS A 252 -1.96 -24.46 3.73
N LEU A 253 -1.27 -24.98 2.71
CA LEU A 253 -1.58 -26.26 2.08
C LEU A 253 -0.36 -27.18 2.11
N GLN A 254 -0.59 -28.44 2.50
CA GLN A 254 0.38 -29.51 2.38
C GLN A 254 0.68 -29.85 0.91
N PRO A 255 1.78 -30.56 0.62
CA PRO A 255 2.05 -31.08 -0.72
C PRO A 255 0.86 -31.86 -1.28
N ASN A 256 0.45 -31.51 -2.50
CA ASN A 256 -0.69 -32.08 -3.24
C ASN A 256 -2.07 -31.85 -2.59
N GLU A 257 -2.17 -30.97 -1.60
CA GLU A 257 -3.45 -30.61 -1.00
C GLU A 257 -4.22 -29.64 -1.89
N THR A 258 -5.53 -29.85 -1.96
CA THR A 258 -6.48 -28.97 -2.63
C THR A 258 -7.49 -28.46 -1.62
N GLN A 259 -7.73 -27.15 -1.60
CA GLN A 259 -8.74 -26.52 -0.76
C GLN A 259 -9.56 -25.51 -1.57
N PHE A 260 -10.86 -25.44 -1.30
CA PHE A 260 -11.66 -24.31 -1.75
C PHE A 260 -11.45 -23.12 -0.82
N VAL A 261 -11.23 -21.94 -1.41
CA VAL A 261 -11.13 -20.67 -0.71
C VAL A 261 -12.31 -19.81 -1.15
N SER A 262 -13.29 -19.69 -0.25
CA SER A 262 -14.41 -18.78 -0.44
C SER A 262 -13.92 -17.33 -0.40
N LEU A 263 -14.35 -16.53 -1.38
CA LEU A 263 -13.99 -15.12 -1.52
C LEU A 263 -15.25 -14.32 -1.86
N PRO A 264 -15.33 -13.03 -1.53
CA PRO A 264 -16.48 -12.21 -1.93
C PRO A 264 -16.55 -12.13 -3.46
N ASN A 265 -17.76 -12.10 -4.04
CA ASN A 265 -17.93 -11.94 -5.49
C ASN A 265 -17.30 -10.64 -6.03
N THR A 266 -17.17 -9.63 -5.17
CA THR A 266 -16.49 -8.36 -5.49
C THR A 266 -14.98 -8.45 -5.53
N PHE A 267 -14.37 -9.58 -5.15
CA PHE A 267 -12.92 -9.74 -5.15
C PHE A 267 -12.36 -9.53 -6.55
N LYS A 268 -11.36 -8.65 -6.67
CA LYS A 268 -10.57 -8.45 -7.88
C LYS A 268 -9.15 -8.20 -7.45
N GLY A 269 -8.30 -9.18 -7.63
CA GLY A 269 -6.99 -9.15 -7.01
C GLY A 269 -6.12 -10.25 -7.51
N ARG A 270 -5.30 -10.77 -6.61
CA ARG A 270 -4.34 -11.81 -6.95
C ARG A 270 -4.07 -12.76 -5.80
N LEU A 271 -3.53 -13.90 -6.19
CA LEU A 271 -2.98 -14.92 -5.31
C LEU A 271 -1.48 -15.03 -5.57
N GLN A 272 -0.68 -15.16 -4.50
CA GLN A 272 0.75 -15.47 -4.60
C GLN A 272 1.21 -16.40 -3.48
N ARG A 273 2.39 -17.00 -3.65
CA ARG A 273 3.07 -17.81 -2.63
C ARG A 273 3.89 -16.91 -1.70
N GLY A 274 3.65 -17.01 -0.40
CA GLY A 274 4.30 -16.16 0.60
C GLY A 274 3.99 -14.67 0.44
N THR A 275 4.65 -13.85 1.24
CA THR A 275 4.47 -12.38 1.25
C THR A 275 5.55 -11.64 0.47
N GLU A 276 6.60 -12.34 0.04
CA GLU A 276 7.82 -11.73 -0.49
C GLU A 276 7.87 -11.71 -2.02
N LEU A 277 8.30 -10.58 -2.57
CA LEU A 277 8.63 -10.41 -4.00
C LEU A 277 10.11 -10.73 -4.26
N PRO A 278 10.50 -11.08 -5.51
CA PRO A 278 9.63 -11.29 -6.68
C PRO A 278 8.76 -12.55 -6.57
N ALA A 279 7.56 -12.56 -7.16
CA ALA A 279 6.62 -13.68 -7.05
C ALA A 279 5.75 -13.85 -8.30
N THR A 280 5.39 -15.10 -8.61
CA THR A 280 4.38 -15.42 -9.63
C THR A 280 3.01 -15.03 -9.11
N TRP A 281 2.25 -14.32 -9.94
CA TRP A 281 0.89 -13.90 -9.62
C TRP A 281 -0.13 -14.67 -10.43
N VAL A 282 -1.22 -15.01 -9.74
CA VAL A 282 -2.47 -15.44 -10.37
C VAL A 282 -3.45 -14.29 -10.17
N GLU A 283 -3.72 -13.53 -11.22
CA GLU A 283 -4.59 -12.35 -11.18
C GLU A 283 -6.01 -12.78 -11.58
N PHE A 284 -7.02 -12.36 -10.81
CA PHE A 284 -8.41 -12.70 -11.11
C PHE A 284 -9.43 -11.76 -10.47
N GLN A 285 -10.59 -11.71 -11.09
CA GLN A 285 -11.82 -11.17 -10.51
C GLN A 285 -12.90 -12.24 -10.50
N LEU A 286 -13.76 -12.24 -9.48
CA LEU A 286 -14.83 -13.24 -9.35
C LEU A 286 -16.15 -12.80 -9.98
N GLU A 287 -16.32 -11.52 -10.25
CA GLU A 287 -17.47 -10.98 -10.98
C GLU A 287 -17.05 -9.80 -11.87
N ALA A 288 -16.94 -10.08 -13.18
CA ALA A 288 -16.75 -9.07 -14.21
C ALA A 288 -18.03 -8.26 -14.42
N ALA A 289 -17.88 -6.99 -14.79
CA ALA A 289 -19.03 -6.08 -14.90
C ALA A 289 -19.89 -6.33 -16.15
N ASP A 290 -19.34 -6.98 -17.17
CA ASP A 290 -19.93 -7.18 -18.48
C ASP A 290 -20.66 -8.52 -18.60
N ASP A 291 -20.05 -9.62 -18.18
CA ASP A 291 -20.64 -10.96 -18.29
C ASP A 291 -20.98 -11.63 -16.94
N HIS A 292 -20.65 -10.98 -15.82
CA HIS A 292 -20.83 -11.47 -14.45
C HIS A 292 -20.10 -12.79 -14.13
N GLY A 293 -19.13 -13.18 -14.98
CA GLY A 293 -18.26 -14.33 -14.78
C GLY A 293 -17.01 -13.98 -13.97
N ALA A 294 -16.30 -15.03 -13.53
CA ALA A 294 -14.93 -14.87 -13.06
C ALA A 294 -13.98 -14.82 -14.25
N HIS A 295 -12.95 -13.97 -14.19
CA HIS A 295 -11.89 -13.87 -15.19
C HIS A 295 -10.55 -13.87 -14.48
N GLY A 296 -9.55 -14.53 -15.07
CA GLY A 296 -8.19 -14.43 -14.55
C GLY A 296 -7.13 -14.95 -15.51
N ASP A 297 -5.90 -14.71 -15.12
CA ASP A 297 -4.70 -15.01 -15.88
C ASP A 297 -3.49 -15.19 -14.94
N ILE A 298 -2.33 -15.51 -15.54
CA ILE A 298 -1.06 -15.64 -14.84
C ILE A 298 -0.20 -14.45 -15.21
N SER A 299 0.46 -13.84 -14.23
CA SER A 299 1.33 -12.69 -14.42
C SER A 299 2.69 -12.90 -13.78
N LEU A 300 3.72 -12.63 -14.56
CA LEU A 300 5.13 -12.67 -14.17
C LEU A 300 5.73 -11.26 -14.09
N GLN A 301 4.87 -10.24 -14.12
CA GLN A 301 5.28 -8.84 -14.16
C GLN A 301 6.09 -8.43 -12.93
N GLN A 302 5.74 -8.98 -11.77
CA GLN A 302 6.47 -8.80 -10.51
C GLN A 302 7.47 -9.93 -10.21
N GLY A 303 7.87 -10.67 -11.24
CA GLY A 303 8.80 -11.79 -11.18
C GLY A 303 8.13 -13.16 -11.20
N CYS A 304 8.93 -14.20 -11.04
CA CYS A 304 8.47 -15.59 -11.08
C CYS A 304 9.22 -16.43 -10.04
N ASP A 305 8.48 -17.02 -9.11
CA ASP A 305 9.01 -17.90 -8.06
C ASP A 305 8.48 -19.34 -8.15
N GLY A 306 7.81 -19.66 -9.25
CA GLY A 306 7.25 -20.98 -9.53
C GLY A 306 6.21 -20.93 -10.64
N ALA A 307 5.90 -22.10 -11.18
CA ALA A 307 4.85 -22.24 -12.19
C ALA A 307 3.45 -22.13 -11.57
N ALA A 308 2.49 -21.68 -12.38
CA ALA A 308 1.09 -21.58 -12.01
C ALA A 308 0.17 -21.79 -13.22
N THR A 309 -0.99 -22.40 -13.00
CA THR A 309 -2.07 -22.52 -13.98
C THR A 309 -3.39 -22.08 -13.38
N ILE A 310 -4.24 -21.48 -14.20
CA ILE A 310 -5.62 -21.09 -13.86
C ILE A 310 -6.61 -21.70 -14.87
N ALA A 311 -7.71 -22.23 -14.38
CA ALA A 311 -8.71 -22.92 -15.18
C ALA A 311 -10.15 -22.55 -14.80
N SER A 312 -11.02 -22.55 -15.80
CA SER A 312 -12.47 -22.46 -15.64
C SER A 312 -13.03 -23.69 -14.92
N THR A 313 -14.15 -23.52 -14.19
CA THR A 313 -14.81 -24.62 -13.46
C THR A 313 -16.28 -24.80 -13.83
N ASP A 314 -16.77 -24.02 -14.79
CA ASP A 314 -18.15 -24.04 -15.31
C ASP A 314 -18.38 -25.07 -16.43
N GLY A 315 -17.41 -25.96 -16.67
CA GLY A 315 -17.45 -26.99 -17.70
C GLY A 315 -17.00 -26.52 -19.09
N SER A 316 -16.56 -25.27 -19.24
CA SER A 316 -15.96 -24.78 -20.49
C SER A 316 -14.55 -25.35 -20.75
N ASN A 317 -13.87 -25.83 -19.71
CA ASN A 317 -12.53 -26.45 -19.76
C ASN A 317 -11.44 -25.56 -20.36
N VAL A 318 -11.60 -24.24 -20.25
CA VAL A 318 -10.55 -23.27 -20.57
C VAL A 318 -9.49 -23.28 -19.46
N ILE A 319 -8.21 -23.31 -19.85
CA ILE A 319 -7.05 -23.28 -18.95
C ILE A 319 -5.95 -22.44 -19.59
N ASN A 320 -5.22 -21.68 -18.78
CA ASN A 320 -4.01 -20.98 -19.18
C ASN A 320 -2.93 -21.06 -18.09
N GLY A 321 -1.70 -20.64 -18.42
CA GLY A 321 -0.54 -20.70 -17.54
C GLY A 321 0.51 -21.71 -17.99
N PHE A 322 1.39 -22.07 -17.06
CA PHE A 322 2.51 -22.96 -17.32
C PHE A 322 2.85 -23.86 -16.12
N THR A 323 3.53 -24.96 -16.37
CA THR A 323 3.83 -26.01 -15.37
C THR A 323 5.32 -26.31 -15.26
N GLU A 324 6.12 -25.74 -16.17
CA GLU A 324 7.54 -25.97 -16.30
C GLU A 324 8.32 -25.21 -15.21
N ASP A 325 9.37 -25.82 -14.66
CA ASP A 325 10.31 -25.11 -13.79
C ASP A 325 11.17 -24.14 -14.62
N VAL A 326 10.85 -22.86 -14.50
CA VAL A 326 11.55 -21.76 -15.17
C VAL A 326 12.52 -21.03 -14.24
N VAL A 327 12.54 -21.34 -12.94
CA VAL A 327 13.40 -20.62 -11.98
C VAL A 327 14.77 -21.28 -11.89
N SER A 328 14.82 -22.61 -11.86
CA SER A 328 16.10 -23.34 -11.72
C SER A 328 17.01 -23.17 -12.93
N GLY A 329 16.45 -23.02 -14.13
CA GLY A 329 17.17 -22.88 -15.39
C GLY A 329 17.40 -21.44 -15.86
N ALA A 330 16.94 -20.44 -15.12
CA ALA A 330 17.08 -19.05 -15.53
C ALA A 330 18.55 -18.57 -15.47
N PRO A 331 19.00 -17.73 -16.42
CA PRO A 331 20.33 -17.14 -16.37
C PRO A 331 20.47 -16.25 -15.13
N GLU A 332 21.64 -16.19 -14.51
CA GLU A 332 21.85 -15.39 -13.28
C GLU A 332 21.49 -13.90 -13.45
N ALA A 333 21.64 -13.34 -14.66
CA ALA A 333 21.23 -11.96 -14.94
C ALA A 333 19.71 -11.73 -14.85
N ALA A 334 18.90 -12.79 -15.02
CA ALA A 334 17.45 -12.76 -14.88
C ALA A 334 16.99 -13.06 -13.45
N ILE A 335 17.90 -13.41 -12.52
CA ILE A 335 17.56 -13.86 -11.17
C ILE A 335 17.69 -12.73 -10.16
N ARG A 336 16.73 -12.67 -9.24
CA ARG A 336 16.81 -11.91 -7.99
C ARG A 336 16.53 -12.83 -6.81
N LYS A 337 17.24 -12.61 -5.70
CA LYS A 337 16.90 -13.26 -4.43
C LYS A 337 15.80 -12.46 -3.73
N LYS A 338 14.76 -13.15 -3.30
CA LYS A 338 13.76 -12.61 -2.38
C LYS A 338 14.42 -12.23 -1.04
N PRO A 339 13.80 -11.38 -0.21
CA PRO A 339 14.29 -11.07 1.14
C PRO A 339 14.53 -12.30 2.02
N ASN A 340 13.74 -13.36 1.86
CA ASN A 340 13.93 -14.65 2.55
C ASN A 340 15.09 -15.51 1.97
N GLY A 341 15.78 -15.04 0.93
CA GLY A 341 16.91 -15.72 0.28
C GLY A 341 16.54 -16.70 -0.84
N GLU A 342 15.25 -16.97 -1.06
CA GLU A 342 14.77 -17.82 -2.16
C GLU A 342 15.08 -17.19 -3.52
N ARG A 343 15.29 -18.04 -4.53
CA ARG A 343 15.53 -17.60 -5.91
C ARG A 343 14.20 -17.37 -6.64
N ALA A 344 14.13 -16.28 -7.40
CA ALA A 344 13.04 -15.98 -8.31
C ALA A 344 13.63 -15.28 -9.56
N THR A 345 12.90 -15.27 -10.67
CA THR A 345 13.23 -14.32 -11.74
C THR A 345 12.88 -12.91 -11.29
N ASP A 346 13.66 -11.94 -11.73
CA ASP A 346 13.44 -10.52 -11.43
C ASP A 346 12.18 -9.98 -12.14
N THR A 347 11.72 -8.80 -11.72
CA THR A 347 10.57 -8.12 -12.33
C THR A 347 10.84 -7.75 -13.79
N THR A 348 9.81 -7.87 -14.63
CA THR A 348 9.85 -7.54 -16.05
C THR A 348 9.28 -6.17 -16.38
N VAL A 349 8.52 -5.55 -15.47
CA VAL A 349 8.00 -4.17 -15.66
C VAL A 349 8.67 -3.14 -14.77
N GLY A 350 9.42 -3.59 -13.75
CA GLY A 350 10.05 -2.71 -12.77
C GLY A 350 9.07 -2.26 -11.70
N ASN A 351 9.55 -2.18 -10.46
CA ASN A 351 8.87 -1.48 -9.38
C ASN A 351 9.84 -1.03 -8.27
N TRP A 352 9.63 0.21 -7.80
CA TRP A 352 10.17 0.94 -6.63
C TRP A 352 11.68 0.99 -6.33
N ASN A 353 12.51 0.06 -6.77
CA ASN A 353 13.98 0.11 -6.53
C ASN A 353 14.81 -0.28 -7.77
N GLY A 354 14.18 -0.43 -8.93
CA GLY A 354 14.85 -0.77 -10.18
C GLY A 354 13.89 -0.83 -11.36
N GLY A 355 14.43 -0.59 -12.56
CA GLY A 355 13.68 -0.70 -13.80
C GLY A 355 13.43 -2.17 -14.22
N PRO A 356 12.73 -2.38 -15.33
CA PRO A 356 12.50 -3.70 -15.89
C PRO A 356 13.82 -4.46 -16.12
N ASN A 357 13.87 -5.75 -15.77
CA ASN A 357 15.03 -6.59 -16.04
C ASN A 357 14.94 -7.23 -17.42
N GLN A 358 15.76 -6.75 -18.37
CA GLN A 358 15.74 -7.23 -19.75
C GLN A 358 16.09 -8.73 -19.87
N ALA A 359 17.00 -9.24 -19.05
CA ALA A 359 17.35 -10.66 -19.09
C ALA A 359 16.18 -11.54 -18.63
N ALA A 360 15.41 -11.10 -17.63
CA ALA A 360 14.18 -11.76 -17.21
C ALA A 360 13.11 -11.70 -18.31
N ILE A 361 12.92 -10.54 -18.94
CA ILE A 361 11.99 -10.37 -20.08
C ILE A 361 12.34 -11.34 -21.21
N ASP A 362 13.59 -11.34 -21.66
CA ASP A 362 14.04 -12.16 -22.80
C ASP A 362 13.91 -13.66 -22.49
N TYR A 363 14.32 -14.05 -21.28
CA TYR A 363 14.24 -15.42 -20.83
C TYR A 363 12.79 -15.92 -20.75
N LEU A 364 11.92 -15.20 -20.03
CA LEU A 364 10.52 -15.58 -19.85
C LEU A 364 9.75 -15.56 -21.18
N ASN A 365 10.05 -14.62 -22.09
CA ASN A 365 9.46 -14.63 -23.43
C ASN A 365 9.85 -15.86 -24.24
N ASN A 366 11.05 -16.38 -24.02
CA ASN A 366 11.50 -17.58 -24.71
C ASN A 366 10.88 -18.86 -24.12
N VAL A 367 10.80 -18.98 -22.78
CA VAL A 367 10.43 -20.25 -22.12
C VAL A 367 8.96 -20.35 -21.69
N VAL A 368 8.31 -19.24 -21.32
CA VAL A 368 6.88 -19.20 -20.97
C VAL A 368 6.04 -18.65 -22.11
N ARG A 369 6.48 -17.51 -22.67
CA ARG A 369 5.80 -16.71 -23.71
C ARG A 369 4.53 -16.00 -23.23
N GLN A 370 4.26 -14.85 -23.85
CA GLN A 370 3.15 -13.96 -23.47
C GLN A 370 1.78 -14.65 -23.59
N GLU A 371 1.61 -15.62 -24.50
CA GLU A 371 0.35 -16.35 -24.63
C GLU A 371 -0.04 -17.16 -23.38
N ARG A 372 0.94 -17.51 -22.53
CA ARG A 372 0.72 -18.32 -21.32
C ARG A 372 0.70 -17.51 -20.03
N ALA A 373 1.36 -16.35 -20.00
CA ALA A 373 1.37 -15.46 -18.86
C ALA A 373 1.75 -14.03 -19.28
N TYR A 374 1.30 -13.02 -18.55
CA TYR A 374 1.75 -11.64 -18.71
C TYR A 374 3.24 -11.54 -18.35
N ILE A 375 4.09 -11.34 -19.35
CA ILE A 375 5.51 -11.06 -19.16
C ILE A 375 5.71 -9.56 -19.20
N LEU A 376 5.14 -8.88 -20.18
CA LEU A 376 5.02 -7.44 -20.21
C LEU A 376 3.53 -7.07 -20.15
N GLY A 377 3.22 -5.86 -19.67
CA GLY A 377 1.84 -5.37 -19.69
C GLY A 377 1.31 -5.21 -21.12
N GLY A 378 -0.01 -5.23 -21.29
CA GLY A 378 -0.66 -5.02 -22.59
C GLY A 378 -1.64 -6.12 -22.95
N SER A 379 -1.65 -6.53 -24.23
CA SER A 379 -2.49 -7.62 -24.74
C SER A 379 -1.63 -8.82 -25.14
N GLY A 380 -2.25 -10.00 -25.27
CA GLY A 380 -1.59 -11.20 -25.80
C GLY A 380 -1.65 -12.42 -24.90
N THR A 381 -2.08 -12.26 -23.64
CA THR A 381 -2.40 -13.36 -22.74
C THR A 381 -3.92 -13.56 -22.76
N PRO A 382 -4.43 -14.71 -23.26
CA PRO A 382 -5.86 -15.01 -23.21
C PRO A 382 -6.32 -15.15 -21.76
N ASP A 383 -7.43 -14.49 -21.45
CA ASP A 383 -8.08 -14.61 -20.14
C ASP A 383 -8.80 -15.97 -20.01
N VAL A 384 -8.89 -16.45 -18.78
CA VAL A 384 -9.67 -17.62 -18.42
C VAL A 384 -10.96 -17.16 -17.77
N ALA A 385 -12.06 -17.27 -18.50
CA ALA A 385 -13.39 -16.91 -18.02
C ALA A 385 -14.15 -18.12 -17.47
N SER A 386 -14.96 -17.93 -16.42
CA SER A 386 -15.85 -18.96 -15.87
C SER A 386 -17.15 -18.38 -15.32
N LYS A 387 -18.28 -18.83 -15.84
CA LYS A 387 -19.62 -18.28 -15.57
C LYS A 387 -20.14 -18.54 -14.16
N ASN A 388 -19.60 -19.55 -13.48
CA ASN A 388 -20.02 -19.93 -12.13
C ASN A 388 -19.28 -19.14 -11.03
N ARG A 389 -18.51 -18.11 -11.40
CA ARG A 389 -17.75 -17.25 -10.49
C ARG A 389 -16.70 -18.02 -9.68
N ARG A 390 -16.15 -19.08 -10.27
CA ARG A 390 -15.18 -19.98 -9.66
C ARG A 390 -14.07 -20.32 -10.64
N LEU A 391 -12.84 -20.26 -10.17
CA LEU A 391 -11.66 -20.68 -10.93
C LEU A 391 -10.89 -21.76 -10.14
N ALA A 392 -10.19 -22.64 -10.85
CA ALA A 392 -9.26 -23.58 -10.27
C ALA A 392 -7.84 -23.09 -10.51
N VAL A 393 -7.02 -23.08 -9.47
CA VAL A 393 -5.62 -22.64 -9.52
C VAL A 393 -4.72 -23.76 -9.02
N VAL A 394 -3.62 -23.99 -9.73
CA VAL A 394 -2.57 -24.93 -9.32
C VAL A 394 -1.25 -24.19 -9.27
N MET A 395 -0.58 -24.24 -8.12
CA MET A 395 0.73 -23.64 -7.87
C MET A 395 1.78 -24.76 -7.71
N TYR A 396 2.84 -24.75 -8.52
CA TYR A 396 3.80 -25.87 -8.65
C TYR A 396 5.09 -25.68 -7.86
#